data_AF-A0A7C2QA83-F1
#
_entry.id   AF-A0A7C2QA83-F1
#
_cell.length_a   1.000
_cell.length_b   1.000
_cell.length_c   1.000
_cell.angle_alpha   90.00
_cell.angle_beta   90.00
_cell.angle_gamma   90.00
#
_symmetry.space_group_name_H-M   'P 1'
#
loop_
_entity.id
_entity.type
_entity.pdbx_description
1 polymer ?
#
loop_
_entity_poly.entity_id
_entity_poly.type
_entity_poly.pdbx_seq_one_letter_code
_entity_poly.pdbx_strand_id
1 'polypeptide(L)'
;MAGEEERRGALEAAALSDLAVRLRKYFATVAAAYSFFFYGTVMASYWLAVAAISLLAEAGDNPVYWISATAATIPVVVLAGLLSGAARPKTGSRTWRRKGRLAGFIYALTFALAFLTAGALNPALASVAWYPALAVAHLLVHLFIEREAYRRGEMAARPFLVCGFSALATTPPVFLAALRNLVAGWLLALSLVLASYSVAAFVALKGASRAFETRGEREGGELRGSSEGG
;
A
#
# COMPACT_ATOMS: atom_id res chain seq x y z
N MET A 1 41.33 25.73 -26.30
CA MET A 1 40.34 25.91 -25.20
C MET A 1 38.93 25.53 -25.63
N ALA A 2 38.41 25.96 -26.78
CA ALA A 2 37.07 25.55 -27.25
C ALA A 2 36.83 24.03 -27.35
N GLY A 3 37.84 23.24 -27.75
CA GLY A 3 37.70 21.79 -27.89
C GLY A 3 37.64 20.98 -26.59
N GLU A 4 38.06 21.54 -25.44
CA GLU A 4 37.95 20.85 -24.14
C GLU A 4 36.56 21.02 -23.52
N GLU A 5 35.95 22.20 -23.67
CA GLU A 5 34.57 22.45 -23.22
C GLU A 5 33.56 21.63 -24.03
N GLU A 6 33.74 21.53 -25.34
CA GLU A 6 32.87 20.72 -26.22
C GLU A 6 32.96 19.22 -25.87
N ARG A 7 34.16 18.72 -25.59
CA ARG A 7 34.38 17.33 -25.17
C ARG A 7 33.79 17.05 -23.78
N ARG A 8 33.89 18.01 -22.87
CA ARG A 8 33.29 17.92 -21.53
C ARG A 8 31.76 17.92 -21.60
N GLY A 9 31.17 18.80 -22.43
CA GLY A 9 29.73 18.82 -22.68
C GLY A 9 29.22 17.50 -23.28
N ALA A 10 29.95 16.92 -24.23
CA ALA A 10 29.59 15.62 -24.81
C ALA A 10 29.63 14.48 -23.78
N LEU A 11 30.62 14.47 -22.88
CA LEU A 11 30.73 13.48 -21.79
C LEU A 11 29.62 13.64 -20.76
N GLU A 12 29.28 14.88 -20.38
CA GLU A 12 28.18 15.18 -19.46
C GLU A 12 26.83 14.76 -20.06
N ALA A 13 26.60 15.05 -21.35
CA ALA A 13 25.40 14.60 -22.07
C ALA A 13 25.30 13.07 -22.15
N ALA A 14 26.42 12.38 -22.41
CA ALA A 14 26.47 10.92 -22.42
C ALA A 14 26.17 10.33 -21.03
N ALA A 15 26.72 10.92 -19.96
CA ALA A 15 26.45 10.51 -18.58
C ALA A 15 24.98 10.71 -18.18
N LEU A 16 24.38 11.84 -18.59
CA LEU A 16 22.96 12.11 -18.36
C LEU A 16 22.06 11.12 -19.11
N SER A 17 22.41 10.79 -20.35
CA SER A 17 21.69 9.79 -21.15
C SER A 17 21.77 8.40 -20.50
N ASP A 18 22.96 7.96 -20.07
CA ASP A 18 23.12 6.68 -19.38
C ASP A 18 22.34 6.64 -18.06
N LEU A 19 22.36 7.73 -17.29
CA LEU A 19 21.56 7.86 -16.06
C LEU A 19 20.05 7.75 -16.36
N ALA A 20 19.57 8.41 -17.42
CA ALA A 20 18.18 8.34 -17.84
C ALA A 20 17.76 6.91 -18.23
N VAL A 21 18.62 6.19 -18.95
CA VAL A 21 18.39 4.77 -19.31
C VAL A 21 18.35 3.89 -18.06
N ARG A 22 19.28 4.07 -17.12
CA ARG A 22 19.31 3.32 -15.85
C ARG A 22 18.08 3.60 -15.00
N LEU A 23 17.67 4.85 -14.90
CA LEU A 23 16.45 5.25 -14.18
C LEU A 23 15.20 4.64 -14.83
N ARG A 24 15.11 4.67 -16.16
CA ARG A 24 13.98 4.03 -16.88
C ARG A 24 13.89 2.54 -16.59
N LYS A 25 15.03 1.83 -16.63
CA LYS A 25 15.10 0.40 -16.28
C LYS A 25 14.68 0.19 -14.81
N TYR A 26 15.23 0.96 -13.88
CA TYR A 26 14.88 0.91 -12.47
C TYR A 26 13.38 1.10 -12.24
N PHE A 27 12.76 2.15 -12.80
CA PHE A 27 11.34 2.40 -12.63
C PHE A 27 10.46 1.32 -13.28
N ALA A 28 10.85 0.79 -14.44
CA ALA A 28 10.14 -0.34 -15.06
C ALA A 28 10.20 -1.59 -14.16
N THR A 29 11.35 -1.90 -13.57
CA THR A 29 11.50 -3.01 -12.63
C THR A 29 10.69 -2.78 -11.35
N VAL A 30 10.71 -1.58 -10.78
CA VAL A 30 9.92 -1.27 -9.57
C VAL A 30 8.41 -1.35 -9.88
N ALA A 31 7.97 -0.88 -11.05
CA ALA A 31 6.58 -1.00 -11.48
C ALA A 31 6.17 -2.48 -11.64
N ALA A 32 7.01 -3.29 -12.28
CA ALA A 32 6.75 -4.73 -12.42
C ALA A 32 6.70 -5.45 -11.06
N ALA A 33 7.63 -5.14 -10.15
CA ALA A 33 7.66 -5.68 -8.80
C ALA A 33 6.40 -5.28 -8.01
N TYR A 34 5.98 -4.01 -8.09
CA TYR A 34 4.75 -3.55 -7.47
C TYR A 34 3.53 -4.30 -8.02
N SER A 35 3.40 -4.43 -9.34
CA SER A 35 2.29 -5.17 -9.95
C SER A 35 2.27 -6.62 -9.47
N PHE A 36 3.42 -7.30 -9.46
CA PHE A 36 3.54 -8.67 -8.94
C PHE A 36 3.07 -8.79 -7.49
N PHE A 37 3.55 -7.92 -6.61
CA PHE A 37 3.13 -7.90 -5.20
C PHE A 37 1.65 -7.55 -5.05
N PHE A 38 1.12 -6.63 -5.85
CA PHE A 38 -0.28 -6.22 -5.82
C PHE A 38 -1.21 -7.39 -6.20
N TYR A 39 -0.95 -8.05 -7.33
CA TYR A 39 -1.72 -9.24 -7.73
C TYR A 39 -1.61 -10.36 -6.70
N GLY A 40 -0.41 -10.65 -6.21
CA GLY A 40 -0.21 -11.66 -5.17
C GLY A 40 -0.99 -11.34 -3.90
N THR A 41 -0.97 -10.08 -3.46
CA THR A 41 -1.69 -9.61 -2.26
C THR A 41 -3.20 -9.71 -2.42
N VAL A 42 -3.74 -9.30 -3.58
CA VAL A 42 -5.18 -9.40 -3.86
C VAL A 42 -5.64 -10.86 -3.95
N MET A 43 -4.87 -11.72 -4.62
CA MET A 43 -5.20 -13.15 -4.75
C MET A 43 -5.11 -13.88 -3.41
N ALA A 44 -4.06 -13.61 -2.63
CA ALA A 44 -3.93 -14.15 -1.28
C ALA A 44 -5.07 -13.66 -0.38
N SER A 45 -5.38 -12.36 -0.41
CA SER A 45 -6.52 -11.80 0.32
C SER A 45 -7.82 -12.54 0.00
N TYR A 46 -8.11 -12.71 -1.29
CA TYR A 46 -9.32 -13.38 -1.75
C TYR A 46 -9.41 -14.83 -1.25
N TRP A 47 -8.38 -15.64 -1.49
CA TRP A 47 -8.40 -17.06 -1.10
C TRP A 47 -8.39 -17.27 0.41
N LEU A 48 -7.77 -16.36 1.17
CA LEU A 48 -7.85 -16.37 2.63
C LEU A 48 -9.27 -16.06 3.13
N ALA A 49 -10.00 -15.16 2.46
CA ALA A 49 -11.41 -14.91 2.78
C ALA A 49 -12.27 -16.14 2.48
N VAL A 50 -12.07 -16.75 1.31
CA VAL A 50 -12.76 -17.99 0.92
C VAL A 50 -12.49 -19.10 1.92
N ALA A 51 -11.23 -19.30 2.35
CA ALA A 51 -10.90 -20.30 3.35
C ALA A 51 -11.49 -19.99 4.73
N ALA A 52 -11.52 -18.72 5.14
CA ALA A 52 -12.18 -18.33 6.39
C ALA A 52 -13.69 -18.58 6.36
N ILE A 53 -14.35 -18.23 5.25
CA ILE A 53 -15.80 -18.43 5.08
C ILE A 53 -16.15 -19.91 5.03
N SER A 54 -15.35 -20.75 4.37
CA SER A 54 -15.61 -22.19 4.31
C SER A 54 -15.58 -22.84 5.69
N LEU A 55 -14.67 -22.40 6.57
CA LEU A 55 -14.58 -22.84 7.95
C LEU A 55 -15.76 -22.34 8.81
N LEU A 56 -16.23 -21.11 8.59
CA LEU A 56 -17.34 -20.52 9.35
C LEU A 56 -18.72 -21.06 8.93
N ALA A 57 -18.86 -21.42 7.66
CA ALA A 57 -20.10 -21.94 7.08
C ALA A 57 -20.12 -23.47 7.01
N GLU A 58 -19.08 -24.15 7.51
CA GLU A 58 -18.90 -25.61 7.44
C GLU A 58 -19.03 -26.14 6.00
N ALA A 59 -18.68 -25.32 5.01
CA ALA A 59 -18.86 -25.60 3.59
C ALA A 59 -17.64 -26.27 2.93
N GLY A 60 -16.65 -26.68 3.73
CA GLY A 60 -15.36 -27.21 3.26
C GLY A 60 -15.49 -28.45 2.36
N ASP A 61 -16.47 -29.31 2.64
CA ASP A 61 -16.69 -30.54 1.87
C ASP A 61 -17.60 -30.34 0.65
N ASN A 62 -18.16 -29.14 0.46
CA ASN A 62 -19.10 -28.89 -0.63
C ASN A 62 -18.34 -28.53 -1.91
N PRO A 63 -18.35 -29.37 -2.96
CA PRO A 63 -17.66 -29.07 -4.22
C PRO A 63 -18.24 -27.83 -4.94
N VAL A 64 -19.53 -27.55 -4.77
CA VAL A 64 -20.19 -26.37 -5.37
C VAL A 64 -19.59 -25.09 -4.80
N TYR A 65 -19.26 -25.08 -3.50
CA TYR A 65 -18.60 -23.94 -2.86
C TYR A 65 -17.27 -23.63 -3.54
N TRP A 66 -16.39 -24.62 -3.70
CA TRP A 66 -15.08 -24.43 -4.32
C TRP A 66 -15.15 -24.07 -5.81
N ILE A 67 -16.12 -24.63 -6.54
CA ILE A 67 -16.38 -24.24 -7.93
C ILE A 67 -16.80 -22.76 -7.99
N SER A 68 -17.73 -22.34 -7.14
CA SER A 68 -18.20 -20.95 -7.10
C SER A 68 -17.08 -19.97 -6.69
N ALA A 69 -16.24 -20.34 -5.71
CA ALA A 69 -15.09 -19.56 -5.30
C ALA A 69 -14.03 -19.47 -6.42
N THR A 70 -13.84 -20.54 -7.19
CA THR A 70 -12.95 -20.50 -8.35
C THR A 70 -13.50 -19.55 -9.42
N ALA A 71 -14.80 -19.64 -9.73
CA ALA A 71 -15.45 -18.75 -10.69
C ALA A 71 -15.38 -17.27 -10.27
N ALA A 72 -15.58 -16.98 -8.99
CA ALA A 72 -15.49 -15.63 -8.43
C ALA A 72 -14.06 -15.04 -8.40
N THR A 73 -13.03 -15.84 -8.70
CA THR A 73 -11.66 -15.34 -8.88
C THR A 73 -11.54 -14.46 -10.12
N ILE A 74 -12.31 -14.74 -11.17
CA ILE A 74 -12.26 -14.03 -12.46
C ILE A 74 -12.50 -12.52 -12.29
N PRO A 75 -13.62 -12.06 -11.69
CA PRO A 75 -13.85 -10.63 -11.49
C PRO A 75 -12.80 -9.99 -10.56
N VAL A 76 -12.25 -10.72 -9.59
CA VAL A 76 -11.18 -10.23 -8.69
C VAL A 76 -9.90 -9.94 -9.47
N VAL A 77 -9.50 -10.85 -10.37
CA VAL A 77 -8.31 -10.66 -11.22
C VAL A 77 -8.52 -9.49 -12.19
N VAL A 78 -9.70 -9.39 -12.79
CA VAL A 78 -10.06 -8.26 -13.68
C VAL A 78 -9.97 -6.94 -12.91
N LEU A 79 -10.58 -6.87 -11.73
CA LEU A 79 -10.53 -5.69 -10.87
C LEU A 79 -9.08 -5.35 -10.48
N ALA A 80 -8.27 -6.34 -10.11
CA ALA A 80 -6.86 -6.14 -9.81
C ALA A 80 -6.08 -5.57 -11.00
N GLY A 81 -6.38 -6.01 -12.22
CA GLY A 81 -5.77 -5.47 -13.44
C GLY A 81 -6.18 -4.04 -13.76
N LEU A 82 -7.44 -3.67 -13.51
CA LEU A 82 -7.88 -2.28 -13.64
C LEU A 82 -7.19 -1.36 -12.62
N LEU A 83 -6.94 -1.86 -11.40
CA LEU A 83 -6.33 -1.09 -10.32
C LEU A 83 -4.79 -0.98 -10.44
N SER A 84 -4.12 -1.96 -11.06
CA SER A 84 -2.65 -1.99 -11.17
C SER A 84 -2.08 -0.97 -12.18
N GLY A 85 -2.91 -0.47 -13.10
CA GLY A 85 -2.50 0.46 -14.17
C GLY A 85 -1.97 1.84 -13.74
N ALA A 86 -2.02 2.19 -12.45
CA ALA A 86 -1.71 3.53 -11.94
C ALA A 86 -0.32 3.71 -11.29
N ALA A 87 0.60 2.74 -11.35
CA ALA A 87 1.80 2.74 -10.52
C ALA A 87 3.06 3.33 -11.19
N ARG A 88 3.49 4.55 -10.81
CA ARG A 88 4.87 5.01 -11.03
C ARG A 88 5.42 5.68 -9.75
N PRO A 89 6.45 5.11 -9.10
CA PRO A 89 7.10 5.77 -7.98
C PRO A 89 7.98 6.93 -8.46
N LYS A 90 8.02 8.03 -7.71
CA LYS A 90 9.18 8.94 -7.69
C LYS A 90 9.78 8.93 -6.29
N THR A 91 11.10 9.02 -6.27
CA THR A 91 12.00 8.69 -5.16
C THR A 91 11.73 9.50 -3.90
N GLY A 92 11.75 8.80 -2.75
CA GLY A 92 11.52 9.38 -1.42
C GLY A 92 12.71 10.17 -0.89
N SER A 93 12.40 11.17 -0.05
CA SER A 93 13.37 12.05 0.58
C SER A 93 14.15 11.37 1.73
N ARG A 94 15.37 11.87 1.98
CA ARG A 94 16.31 11.43 3.04
C ARG A 94 15.70 11.48 4.47
N THR A 95 14.60 12.20 4.63
CA THR A 95 13.83 12.41 5.88
C THR A 95 13.14 11.15 6.41
N TRP A 96 12.95 10.13 5.58
CA TRP A 96 12.23 8.90 5.98
C TRP A 96 13.02 7.99 6.94
N ARG A 97 14.36 8.06 6.94
CA ARG A 97 15.20 7.16 7.75
C ARG A 97 15.07 7.41 9.26
N ARG A 98 14.88 8.66 9.69
CA ARG A 98 14.64 9.01 11.12
C ARG A 98 13.20 8.70 11.53
N LYS A 99 12.24 8.90 10.63
CA LYS A 99 10.81 8.58 10.82
C LYS A 99 10.58 7.06 10.91
N GLY A 100 11.40 6.24 10.24
CA GLY A 100 11.33 4.78 10.32
C GLY A 100 11.57 4.19 11.71
N ARG A 101 12.47 4.78 12.52
CA ARG A 101 12.68 4.34 13.92
C ARG A 101 11.46 4.61 14.81
N LEU A 102 10.85 5.79 14.65
CA LEU A 102 9.63 6.14 15.36
C LEU A 102 8.46 5.22 14.95
N ALA A 103 8.31 4.96 13.65
CA ALA A 103 7.32 4.01 13.15
C ALA A 103 7.53 2.62 13.78
N GLY A 104 8.76 2.09 13.76
CA GLY A 104 9.08 0.81 14.39
C GLY A 104 8.72 0.75 15.88
N PHE A 105 9.00 1.83 16.63
CA PHE A 105 8.61 1.93 18.05
C PHE A 105 7.08 1.93 18.24
N ILE A 106 6.34 2.68 17.40
CA ILE A 106 4.87 2.69 17.43
C ILE A 106 4.33 1.28 17.24
N TYR A 107 4.78 0.56 16.21
CA TYR A 107 4.33 -0.82 15.96
C TYR A 107 4.69 -1.76 17.12
N ALA A 108 5.92 -1.69 17.65
CA ALA A 108 6.34 -2.53 18.76
C ALA A 108 5.47 -2.30 20.01
N LEU A 109 5.22 -1.03 20.36
CA LEU A 109 4.42 -0.68 21.53
C LEU A 109 2.95 -1.10 21.39
N THR A 110 2.32 -0.84 20.24
CA THR A 110 0.91 -1.21 20.02
C THR A 110 0.73 -2.73 20.05
N PHE A 111 1.66 -3.48 19.45
CA PHE A 111 1.61 -4.94 19.47
C PHE A 111 1.83 -5.47 20.89
N ALA A 112 2.82 -4.96 21.62
CA ALA A 112 3.06 -5.37 23.00
C ALA A 112 1.82 -5.16 23.88
N LEU A 113 1.19 -3.98 23.82
CA LEU A 113 -0.03 -3.68 24.58
C LEU A 113 -1.20 -4.60 24.18
N ALA A 114 -1.37 -4.86 22.89
CA ALA A 114 -2.46 -5.71 22.41
C ALA A 114 -2.30 -7.18 22.86
N PHE A 115 -1.08 -7.73 22.80
CA PHE A 115 -0.84 -9.11 23.25
C PHE A 115 -0.92 -9.26 24.77
N LEU A 116 -0.46 -8.26 25.54
CA LEU A 116 -0.59 -8.25 26.99
C LEU A 116 -2.06 -8.19 27.43
N THR A 117 -2.87 -7.35 26.77
CA THR A 117 -4.31 -7.20 27.09
C THR A 117 -5.14 -8.40 26.63
N ALA A 118 -4.94 -8.86 25.40
CA ALA A 118 -5.69 -9.99 24.86
C ALA A 118 -5.33 -11.32 25.54
N GLY A 119 -4.05 -11.53 25.86
CA GLY A 119 -3.58 -12.70 26.59
C GLY A 119 -4.17 -12.82 27.99
N ALA A 120 -4.46 -11.68 28.65
CA ALA A 120 -5.11 -11.65 29.96
C ALA A 120 -6.63 -11.91 29.91
N LEU A 121 -7.28 -11.66 28.78
CA LEU A 121 -8.75 -11.76 28.65
C LEU A 121 -9.20 -13.12 28.13
N ASN A 122 -8.66 -13.58 26.99
CA ASN A 122 -9.06 -14.85 26.37
C ASN A 122 -8.00 -15.29 25.32
N PRO A 123 -7.48 -16.52 25.39
CA PRO A 123 -6.52 -17.05 24.41
C PRO A 123 -7.01 -16.98 22.95
N ALA A 124 -8.32 -17.12 22.73
CA ALA A 124 -8.92 -17.00 21.40
C ALA A 124 -8.74 -15.60 20.80
N LEU A 125 -8.84 -14.57 21.64
CA LEU A 125 -8.67 -13.17 21.24
C LEU A 125 -7.20 -12.84 21.01
N ALA A 126 -6.28 -13.47 21.73
CA ALA A 126 -4.84 -13.33 21.49
C ALA A 126 -4.45 -13.74 20.07
N SER A 127 -5.14 -14.72 19.47
CA SER A 127 -4.89 -15.12 18.08
C SER A 127 -5.14 -13.96 17.10
N VAL A 128 -6.14 -13.11 17.32
CA VAL A 128 -6.46 -12.01 16.38
C VAL A 128 -6.11 -10.61 16.87
N ALA A 129 -5.56 -10.49 18.09
CA ALA A 129 -5.23 -9.21 18.73
C ALA A 129 -4.22 -8.37 17.93
N TRP A 130 -3.37 -9.01 17.12
CA TRP A 130 -2.45 -8.30 16.22
C TRP A 130 -3.17 -7.43 15.20
N TYR A 131 -4.40 -7.78 14.80
CA TYR A 131 -5.15 -7.07 13.77
C TYR A 131 -5.58 -5.66 14.19
N PRO A 132 -6.30 -5.46 15.32
CA PRO A 132 -6.59 -4.12 15.82
C PRO A 132 -5.32 -3.38 16.29
N ALA A 133 -4.32 -4.09 16.80
CA ALA A 133 -3.03 -3.48 17.15
C ALA A 133 -2.39 -2.83 15.93
N LEU A 134 -2.44 -3.52 14.79
CA LEU A 134 -1.97 -3.02 13.51
C LEU A 134 -2.81 -1.82 13.05
N ALA A 135 -4.13 -1.86 13.17
CA ALA A 135 -5.00 -0.73 12.83
C ALA A 135 -4.62 0.53 13.64
N VAL A 136 -4.46 0.39 14.96
CA VAL A 136 -4.02 1.48 15.85
C VAL A 136 -2.63 1.96 15.47
N ALA A 137 -1.68 1.07 15.19
CA ALA A 137 -0.34 1.43 14.76
C ALA A 137 -0.36 2.30 13.49
N HIS A 138 -1.16 1.93 12.49
CA HIS A 138 -1.32 2.69 11.27
C HIS A 138 -1.91 4.08 11.52
N LEU A 139 -2.91 4.19 12.41
CA LEU A 139 -3.48 5.48 12.80
C LEU A 139 -2.47 6.36 13.55
N LEU A 140 -1.65 5.79 14.44
CA LEU A 140 -0.59 6.52 15.13
C LEU A 140 0.52 6.96 14.17
N VAL A 141 0.94 6.10 13.24
CA VAL A 141 1.87 6.46 12.16
C VAL A 141 1.27 7.57 11.31
N HIS A 142 -0.04 7.52 11.01
CA HIS A 142 -0.71 8.61 10.33
C HIS A 142 -0.56 9.92 11.12
N LEU A 143 -0.96 9.93 12.39
CA LEU A 143 -0.99 11.12 13.23
C LEU A 143 0.40 11.75 13.42
N PHE A 144 1.44 10.94 13.65
CA PHE A 144 2.77 11.43 14.01
C PHE A 144 3.72 11.60 12.82
N ILE A 145 3.50 10.90 11.71
CA ILE A 145 4.45 10.85 10.58
C ILE A 145 3.80 11.30 9.28
N GLU A 146 2.72 10.64 8.87
CA GLU A 146 2.11 10.84 7.53
C GLU A 146 1.40 12.19 7.42
N ARG A 147 0.64 12.58 8.45
CA ARG A 147 -0.15 13.82 8.46
C ARG A 147 0.72 15.04 8.20
N GLU A 148 1.90 15.07 8.83
CA GLU A 148 2.84 16.18 8.65
C GLU A 148 3.47 16.17 7.25
N ALA A 149 3.86 15.00 6.74
CA ALA A 149 4.41 14.88 5.39
C ALA A 149 3.37 15.28 4.33
N TYR A 150 2.11 14.88 4.50
CA TYR A 150 1.01 15.30 3.64
C TYR A 150 0.77 16.81 3.71
N ARG A 151 0.76 17.41 4.91
CA ARG A 151 0.58 18.87 5.09
C ARG A 151 1.68 19.69 4.40
N ARG A 152 2.91 19.16 4.36
CA ARG A 152 4.05 19.78 3.66
C ARG A 152 4.07 19.53 2.15
N GLY A 153 3.09 18.80 1.61
CA GLY A 153 3.08 18.40 0.20
C GLY A 153 4.14 17.36 -0.18
N GLU A 154 4.81 16.75 0.80
CA GLU A 154 5.81 15.68 0.57
C GLU A 154 5.14 14.35 0.16
N MET A 155 3.84 14.20 0.45
CA MET A 155 3.04 13.02 0.11
C MET A 155 1.73 13.44 -0.55
N ALA A 156 1.36 12.77 -1.64
CA ALA A 156 0.14 13.04 -2.39
C ALA A 156 -1.11 12.34 -1.81
N ALA A 157 -0.93 11.44 -0.85
CA ALA A 157 -2.00 10.61 -0.29
C ALA A 157 -1.70 10.19 1.15
N ARG A 158 -2.67 9.55 1.79
CA ARG A 158 -2.62 9.09 3.19
C ARG A 158 -2.87 7.58 3.34
N PRO A 159 -2.03 6.71 2.74
CA PRO A 159 -2.21 5.25 2.82
C PRO A 159 -2.32 4.69 4.25
N PHE A 160 -1.56 5.21 5.22
CA PHE A 160 -1.62 4.72 6.61
C PHE A 160 -2.98 5.04 7.24
N LEU A 161 -3.53 6.22 6.99
CA LEU A 161 -4.88 6.57 7.43
C LEU A 161 -5.93 5.62 6.85
N VAL A 162 -5.90 5.41 5.53
CA VAL A 162 -6.86 4.55 4.83
C VAL A 162 -6.81 3.14 5.39
N CYS A 163 -5.61 2.55 5.47
CA CYS A 163 -5.46 1.21 6.00
C CYS A 163 -5.86 1.12 7.48
N GLY A 164 -5.48 2.09 8.31
CA GLY A 164 -5.79 2.10 9.73
C GLY A 164 -7.30 2.15 9.99
N PHE A 165 -8.02 3.00 9.27
CA PHE A 165 -9.49 3.07 9.36
C PHE A 165 -10.17 1.81 8.83
N SER A 166 -9.75 1.30 7.67
CA SER A 166 -10.31 0.08 7.11
C SER A 166 -10.14 -1.10 8.07
N ALA A 167 -8.93 -1.33 8.58
CA ALA A 167 -8.64 -2.41 9.51
C ALA A 167 -9.38 -2.26 10.86
N LEU A 168 -9.55 -1.02 11.34
CA LEU A 168 -10.32 -0.77 12.56
C LEU A 168 -11.81 -1.08 12.33
N ALA A 169 -12.38 -0.63 11.20
CA ALA A 169 -13.78 -0.87 10.85
C ALA A 169 -14.09 -2.37 10.67
N THR A 170 -13.12 -3.15 10.21
CA THR A 170 -13.23 -4.60 10.02
C THR A 170 -12.75 -5.43 11.22
N THR A 171 -12.37 -4.80 12.33
CA THR A 171 -12.00 -5.51 13.56
C THR A 171 -13.17 -6.33 14.16
N PRO A 172 -14.41 -5.81 14.27
CA PRO A 172 -15.52 -6.59 14.83
C PRO A 172 -15.78 -7.95 14.15
N PRO A 173 -15.89 -8.06 12.81
CA PRO A 173 -16.11 -9.35 12.16
C PRO A 173 -14.94 -10.33 12.35
N VAL A 174 -13.70 -9.84 12.45
CA VAL A 174 -12.52 -10.67 12.75
C VAL A 174 -12.62 -11.31 14.14
N PHE A 175 -13.01 -10.52 15.14
CA PHE A 175 -13.20 -11.03 16.50
C PHE A 175 -14.37 -12.01 16.59
N LEU A 176 -15.50 -11.70 15.93
CA LEU A 176 -16.65 -12.60 15.87
C LEU A 176 -16.29 -13.94 15.19
N ALA A 177 -15.49 -13.91 14.13
CA ALA A 177 -14.99 -15.11 13.47
C ALA A 177 -14.06 -15.91 14.40
N ALA A 178 -13.12 -15.26 15.09
CA ALA A 178 -12.19 -15.92 16.01
C ALA A 178 -12.88 -16.61 17.19
N LEU A 179 -13.98 -16.03 17.70
CA LEU A 179 -14.79 -16.64 18.75
C LEU A 179 -15.52 -17.90 18.30
N ARG A 180 -15.80 -18.05 17.00
CA ARG A 180 -16.43 -19.26 16.44
C ARG A 180 -15.40 -20.30 16.00
N ASN A 181 -14.33 -19.84 15.35
CA ASN A 181 -13.25 -20.68 14.87
C ASN A 181 -11.95 -19.85 14.82
N LEU A 182 -10.96 -20.25 15.63
CA LEU A 182 -9.67 -19.54 15.75
C LEU A 182 -8.97 -19.37 14.41
N VAL A 183 -8.94 -20.44 13.61
CA VAL A 183 -8.27 -20.45 12.30
C VAL A 183 -9.02 -19.54 11.33
N ALA A 184 -10.35 -19.60 11.31
CA ALA A 184 -11.15 -18.72 10.47
C ALA A 184 -10.96 -17.24 10.82
N GLY A 185 -10.92 -16.89 12.11
CA GLY A 185 -10.62 -15.53 12.57
C GLY A 185 -9.24 -15.05 12.11
N TRP A 186 -8.21 -15.89 12.24
CA TRP A 186 -6.85 -15.58 11.78
C TRP A 186 -6.78 -15.39 10.25
N LEU A 187 -7.38 -16.30 9.48
CA LEU A 187 -7.43 -16.22 8.02
C LEU A 187 -8.19 -14.98 7.55
N LEU A 188 -9.31 -14.65 8.21
CA LEU A 188 -10.09 -13.46 7.91
C LEU A 188 -9.31 -12.17 8.22
N ALA A 189 -8.59 -12.13 9.35
CA ALA A 189 -7.71 -11.02 9.69
C ALA A 189 -6.62 -10.81 8.63
N LEU A 190 -5.95 -11.89 8.20
CA LEU A 190 -4.96 -11.84 7.12
C LEU A 190 -5.57 -11.40 5.78
N SER A 191 -6.77 -11.89 5.45
CA SER A 191 -7.47 -11.48 4.24
C SER A 191 -7.73 -9.97 4.22
N LEU A 192 -8.29 -9.45 5.31
CA LEU A 192 -8.74 -8.07 5.38
C LEU A 192 -7.59 -7.07 5.51
N VAL A 193 -6.46 -7.45 6.13
CA VAL A 193 -5.25 -6.59 6.12
C VAL A 193 -4.68 -6.49 4.72
N LEU A 194 -4.59 -7.60 3.98
CA LEU A 194 -4.06 -7.61 2.61
C LEU A 194 -4.97 -6.79 1.68
N ALA A 195 -6.29 -6.93 1.80
CA ALA A 195 -7.25 -6.08 1.09
C ALA A 195 -7.05 -4.59 1.42
N SER A 196 -6.91 -4.25 2.71
CA SER A 196 -6.69 -2.87 3.17
C SER A 196 -5.39 -2.28 2.62
N TYR A 197 -4.31 -3.07 2.57
CA TYR A 197 -3.04 -2.67 1.96
C TYR A 197 -3.17 -2.43 0.46
N SER A 198 -3.86 -3.32 -0.26
CA SER A 198 -4.10 -3.13 -1.70
C SER A 198 -4.90 -1.85 -1.98
N VAL A 199 -5.95 -1.58 -1.20
CA VAL A 199 -6.74 -0.34 -1.34
C VAL A 199 -5.90 0.89 -1.00
N ALA A 200 -5.18 0.88 0.12
CA ALA A 200 -4.32 1.99 0.53
C ALA A 200 -3.22 2.29 -0.49
N ALA A 201 -2.59 1.24 -1.04
CA ALA A 201 -1.58 1.37 -2.07
C ALA A 201 -2.18 1.95 -3.36
N PHE A 202 -3.36 1.48 -3.79
CA PHE A 202 -4.06 2.06 -4.94
C PHE A 202 -4.38 3.54 -4.74
N VAL A 203 -4.92 3.93 -3.59
CA VAL A 203 -5.20 5.33 -3.25
C VAL A 203 -3.92 6.17 -3.29
N ALA A 204 -2.82 5.63 -2.76
CA ALA A 204 -1.53 6.32 -2.77
C ALA A 204 -1.02 6.58 -4.18
N LEU A 205 -1.13 5.58 -5.06
CA LEU A 205 -0.73 5.69 -6.46
C LEU A 205 -1.61 6.65 -7.25
N LYS A 206 -2.93 6.59 -7.08
CA LYS A 206 -3.87 7.53 -7.72
C LYS A 206 -3.64 8.96 -7.24
N GLY A 207 -3.29 9.16 -5.98
CA GLY A 207 -2.88 10.47 -5.46
C GLY A 207 -1.60 10.96 -6.14
N ALA A 208 -0.59 10.09 -6.25
CA ALA A 208 0.68 10.42 -6.90
C ALA A 208 0.52 10.75 -8.39
N SER A 209 -0.32 10.03 -9.14
CA SER A 209 -0.55 10.30 -10.56
C SER A 209 -1.16 11.68 -10.79
N ARG A 210 -2.19 12.05 -10.01
CA ARG A 210 -2.86 13.35 -10.10
C ARG A 210 -1.93 14.53 -9.78
N ALA A 211 -1.00 14.34 -8.86
CA ALA A 211 -0.01 15.35 -8.51
C ALA A 211 0.96 15.66 -9.67
N PHE A 212 1.16 14.73 -10.61
CA PHE A 212 1.95 14.99 -11.81
C PHE A 212 1.18 15.76 -12.87
N GLU A 213 -0.09 15.42 -13.08
CA GLU A 213 -0.96 16.12 -14.05
C GLU A 213 -1.11 17.60 -13.67
N THR A 214 -1.40 17.90 -12.41
CA THR A 214 -1.58 19.28 -11.92
C THR A 214 -0.29 20.13 -11.95
N ARG A 215 0.89 19.51 -11.85
CA ARG A 215 2.17 20.24 -11.98
C ARG A 215 2.53 20.52 -13.44
N GLY A 216 2.25 19.58 -14.34
CA GLY A 216 2.44 19.77 -15.78
C GLY A 216 1.57 20.89 -16.36
N GLU A 217 0.34 21.05 -15.85
CA GLU A 217 -0.56 22.14 -16.26
C GLU A 217 -0.08 23.53 -15.79
N ARG A 218 0.52 23.64 -14.59
CA ARG A 218 1.07 24.91 -14.09
C ARG A 218 2.31 25.35 -14.84
N GLU A 219 3.27 24.44 -15.05
CA GLU A 219 4.50 24.75 -15.79
C GLU A 219 4.21 25.00 -17.29
N GLY A 220 3.23 24.31 -17.88
CA GLY A 220 2.78 24.55 -19.26
C GLY A 220 1.96 25.83 -19.45
N GLY A 221 1.23 26.27 -18.42
CA GLY A 221 0.51 27.55 -18.40
C GLY A 221 1.44 28.76 -18.26
N GLU A 222 2.47 28.66 -17.43
CA GLU A 222 3.49 29.72 -17.26
C GLU A 222 4.33 29.90 -18.53
N LEU A 223 4.67 28.83 -19.25
CA LEU A 223 5.39 28.91 -20.53
C LEU A 223 4.55 29.50 -21.68
N ARG A 224 3.21 29.39 -21.60
CA ARG A 224 2.30 30.03 -22.58
C ARG A 224 1.94 31.48 -22.22
N GLY A 225 2.16 31.91 -20.99
CA GLY A 225 1.87 33.27 -20.52
C GLY A 225 2.97 34.30 -20.78
N SER A 226 4.13 33.90 -21.33
CA SER A 226 5.30 34.78 -21.49
C SER A 226 5.58 35.22 -22.94
N SER A 227 4.65 35.08 -23.88
CA SER A 227 4.85 35.54 -25.28
C SER A 227 4.03 36.75 -25.70
N GLU A 228 3.37 37.47 -24.78
CA GLU A 228 2.68 38.72 -25.12
C GLU A 228 2.98 39.79 -24.08
N GLY A 229 3.92 40.68 -24.41
CA GLY A 229 4.10 41.93 -23.69
C GLY A 229 5.49 42.56 -23.79
N GLY A 230 5.74 43.29 -24.89
CA GLY A 230 6.67 44.43 -24.91
C GLY A 230 7.99 44.23 -25.64
#